data_AF-A0A0P9CXD9-F1
#
_entry.id   AF-A0A0P9CXD9-F1
#
_cell.length_a   1.000
_cell.length_b   1.000
_cell.length_c   1.000
_cell.angle_alpha   90.00
_cell.angle_beta   90.00
_cell.angle_gamma   90.00
#
_symmetry.space_group_name_H-M   'P 1'
#
loop_
_entity.id
_entity.type
_entity.pdbx_description
1 polymer ?
#
loop_
_entity_poly.entity_id
_entity_poly.type
_entity_poly.pdbx_seq_one_letter_code
_entity_poly.pdbx_strand_id
1 'polypeptide(L)' 'EILRLVAQGQTNAEIAHALVLSPRTVEMHVANILATLDSRSRAEAVRRATELGLLESVS' A
#
# COMPACT_ATOMS: atom_id res chain seq x y z
N GLU A 1 7.03 1.04 -2.78
CA GLU A 1 6.45 2.38 -2.95
C GLU A 1 4.97 2.46 -2.58
N ILE A 2 4.04 1.87 -3.36
CA ILE A 2 2.58 1.92 -3.05
C ILE A 2 2.26 1.45 -1.63
N LEU A 3 2.87 0.35 -1.17
CA LEU A 3 2.70 -0.15 0.20
C LEU A 3 3.11 0.88 1.28
N ARG A 4 4.16 1.67 1.05
CA ARG A 4 4.58 2.74 1.97
C ARG A 4 3.57 3.88 2.00
N LEU A 5 3.07 4.31 0.84
CA LEU A 5 2.07 5.37 0.77
C LEU A 5 0.73 4.93 1.38
N VAL A 6 0.36 3.64 1.23
CA VAL A 6 -0.77 3.04 1.96
C VAL A 6 -0.54 3.10 3.47
N ALA A 7 0.67 2.77 3.95
CA ALA A 7 1.03 2.86 5.36
C ALA A 7 1.00 4.29 5.91
N GLN A 8 1.24 5.30 5.06
CA GLN A 8 1.09 6.72 5.40
C GLN A 8 -0.37 7.20 5.39
N GLY A 9 -1.34 6.32 5.10
CA GLY A 9 -2.76 6.64 5.11
C GLY A 9 -3.29 7.23 3.79
N GLN A 10 -2.48 7.28 2.73
CA GLN A 10 -2.91 7.87 1.47
C GLN A 10 -4.01 7.05 0.78
N THR A 11 -4.94 7.74 0.15
CA THR A 11 -5.98 7.19 -0.73
C THR A 11 -5.41 6.76 -2.09
N ASN A 12 -6.14 5.94 -2.84
CA ASN A 12 -5.69 5.53 -4.17
C ASN A 12 -5.52 6.73 -5.12
N ALA A 13 -6.32 7.80 -4.94
CA ALA A 13 -6.21 9.03 -5.73
C ALA A 13 -4.93 9.81 -5.41
N GLU A 14 -4.59 9.96 -4.13
CA GLU A 14 -3.34 10.62 -3.70
C GLU A 14 -2.12 9.84 -4.15
N ILE A 15 -2.14 8.51 -4.03
CA ILE A 15 -1.07 7.63 -4.52
C ILE A 15 -0.93 7.74 -6.05
N ALA A 16 -2.06 7.76 -6.77
CA ALA A 16 -2.06 7.91 -8.22
C ALA A 16 -1.44 9.24 -8.63
N HIS A 17 -1.77 10.32 -7.93
CA HIS A 17 -1.15 11.63 -8.15
C HIS A 17 0.35 11.62 -7.84
N ALA A 18 0.74 11.11 -6.67
CA ALA A 18 2.14 11.06 -6.24
C ALA A 18 3.04 10.24 -7.18
N LEU A 19 2.49 9.19 -7.80
CA LEU A 19 3.23 8.29 -8.69
C LEU A 19 3.01 8.56 -10.17
N VAL A 20 2.22 9.59 -10.53
CA VAL A 20 1.84 9.90 -11.91
C VAL A 20 1.23 8.66 -12.62
N LEU A 21 0.31 7.99 -11.92
CA LEU A 21 -0.40 6.79 -12.38
C LEU A 21 -1.92 7.05 -12.47
N SER A 22 -2.64 6.13 -13.12
CA SER A 22 -4.11 6.16 -13.06
C SER A 22 -4.61 5.61 -11.71
N PRO A 23 -5.75 6.10 -11.17
CA PRO A 23 -6.38 5.53 -9.98
C PRO A 23 -6.67 4.02 -10.11
N ARG A 24 -7.05 3.56 -11.31
CA ARG A 24 -7.30 2.14 -11.61
C ARG A 24 -6.03 1.29 -11.49
N THR A 25 -4.89 1.81 -11.93
CA THR A 25 -3.59 1.14 -11.79
C THR A 25 -3.26 0.97 -10.31
N VAL A 26 -3.43 2.02 -9.52
CA VAL A 26 -3.19 1.98 -8.07
C VAL A 26 -4.14 1.00 -7.37
N GLU A 27 -5.42 1.01 -7.73
CA GLU A 27 -6.41 0.07 -7.18
C GLU A 27 -5.99 -1.39 -7.38
N MET A 28 -5.56 -1.74 -8.60
CA MET A 28 -5.05 -3.08 -8.91
C MET A 28 -3.80 -3.42 -8.08
N HIS A 29 -2.86 -2.50 -7.93
CA HIS A 29 -1.68 -2.73 -7.10
C HIS A 29 -2.03 -2.91 -5.62
N VAL A 30 -2.96 -2.11 -5.08
CA VAL A 30 -3.43 -2.25 -3.70
C VAL A 30 -4.12 -3.59 -3.50
N ALA A 31 -4.99 -4.02 -4.44
CA ALA A 31 -5.61 -5.34 -4.38
C ALA A 31 -4.58 -6.48 -4.36
N ASN A 32 -3.54 -6.40 -5.21
CA ASN A 32 -2.47 -7.38 -5.23
C ASN A 32 -1.66 -7.39 -3.93
N ILE A 33 -1.41 -6.23 -3.34
CA ILE A 33 -0.73 -6.12 -2.03
C ILE A 33 -1.57 -6.79 -0.94
N LEU A 34 -2.88 -6.50 -0.89
CA LEU A 34 -3.79 -7.13 0.07
C LEU A 34 -3.77 -8.66 -0.08
N ALA A 35 -3.87 -9.16 -1.31
CA ALA A 35 -3.82 -10.60 -1.59
C ALA A 35 -2.47 -11.23 -1.19
N THR A 36 -1.35 -10.59 -1.53
CA THR A 36 0.01 -11.08 -1.22
C THR A 36 0.25 -11.15 0.29
N LEU A 37 -0.28 -10.19 1.04
CA LEU A 37 -0.16 -10.14 2.49
C LEU A 37 -1.29 -10.91 3.19
N ASP A 38 -2.17 -11.59 2.44
CA ASP A 38 -3.34 -12.30 2.97
C ASP A 38 -4.21 -11.41 3.89
N SER A 39 -4.37 -10.15 3.49
CA SER A 39 -5.05 -9.11 4.29
C SER A 39 -6.40 -8.74 3.70
N ARG A 40 -7.40 -8.51 4.55
CA ARG A 40 -8.76 -8.12 4.15
C ARG A 40 -8.97 -6.60 4.12
N SER A 41 -8.00 -5.84 4.64
CA SER A 41 -8.07 -4.39 4.70
C SER A 41 -6.70 -3.75 4.57
N ARG A 42 -6.67 -2.47 4.19
CA ARG A 42 -5.43 -1.67 4.12
C ARG A 42 -4.73 -1.63 5.47
N ALA A 43 -5.47 -1.45 6.57
CA ALA A 43 -4.91 -1.44 7.91
C ALA A 43 -4.29 -2.78 8.31
N GLU A 44 -4.90 -3.90 7.93
CA GLU A 44 -4.33 -5.23 8.15
C GLU A 44 -3.07 -5.45 7.34
N ALA A 45 -3.06 -5.06 6.06
CA ALA A 45 -1.88 -5.15 5.21
C ALA A 45 -0.72 -4.32 5.76
N VAL A 46 -0.97 -3.12 6.28
CA VAL A 46 0.07 -2.30 6.91
C VAL A 46 0.62 -3.00 8.15
N ARG A 47 -0.24 -3.53 9.03
CA ARG A 47 0.23 -4.28 10.22
C ARG A 47 1.11 -5.48 9.84
N ARG A 48 0.64 -6.32 8.92
CA ARG A 48 1.40 -7.51 8.46
C ARG A 48 2.70 -7.11 7.77
N ALA A 49 2.68 -6.08 6.94
CA ALA A 49 3.89 -5.56 6.30
C ALA A 49 4.92 -5.05 7.32
N THR A 50 4.47 -4.42 8.41
CA THR A 50 5.34 -4.04 9.54
C THR A 50 5.91 -5.27 10.25
N GLU A 51 5.08 -6.25 10.59
CA GLU A 51 5.50 -7.51 11.25
C GLU A 51 6.53 -8.29 10.41
N LEU A 52 6.38 -8.25 9.08
CA LEU A 52 7.29 -8.89 8.12
C LEU A 52 8.54 -8.05 7.80
N GLY A 53 8.67 -6.84 8.35
CA GLY A 53 9.79 -5.92 8.06
C GLY A 53 9.81 -5.40 6.61
N LEU A 54 8.68 -5.44 5.90
CA LEU A 54 8.55 -4.99 4.50
C LEU A 54 8.40 -3.47 4.39
N LEU A 55 8.07 -2.79 5.49
CA LEU A 55 8.07 -1.34 5.61
C LEU A 55 9.40 -0.93 6.23
N GLU A 56 10.30 -0.42 5.38
CA GLU A 56 11.59 0.09 5.85
C GLU A 56 11.38 1.18 6.90
N SER A 57 12.05 1.03 8.04
CA SER A 57 12.29 2.14 8.96
C SER A 57 13.23 3.09 8.23
N VAL A 58 12.69 4.15 7.64
CA VAL A 58 13.50 5.24 7.11
C VAL A 58 14.31 5.77 8.29
N SER A 59 15.61 5.49 8.28
CA SER A 59 16.60 6.17 9.11
C SER A 59 16.75 7.62 8.68
#